data_AF-A0AAN8QXG2-F1
#
_entry.id   AF-A0AAN8QXG2-F1
#
_cell.length_a   1.000
_cell.length_b   1.000
_cell.length_c   1.000
_cell.angle_alpha   90.00
_cell.angle_beta   90.00
_cell.angle_gamma   90.00
#
_symmetry.space_group_name_H-M   'P 1'
#
loop_
_entity.id
_entity.type
_entity.pdbx_description
1 polymer ?
#
loop_
_entity_poly.entity_id
_entity_poly.type
_entity_poly.pdbx_seq_one_letter_code
_entity_poly.pdbx_strand_id
1 'polypeptide(L)'
;MVTTCPLMVLEAFWLMPFFPRTHRAGDIHFDYDESWTVGNSMGTDLLQVAAHEFGHVLGLQHSLVDGAVMSPFYSFSYPLGLSDDDKQGIQHLYGPPRKAPPVITETNEIENTVPDPCRTNFDAVSMIRGELFFFKSRYVWRIREGRLQVGYPALATRHWRGIPNNIDAAYEDKTGNSWFFQGDSYWVFDAERKITGPDSLSRLGLHVSDIQAALMWGEDKAQKTYLFKSGTYWCFSPLENRVETAHPRSMQDWRGIPMDIDAAFQDRYGYAHFLSGMQYWKFDPVEMKVLEGYPRYIGMDFFGCPLPIIDKAQEESVSPQEVNGISRPN
;
A
#
# COMPACT_ATOMS: atom_id res chain seq x y z
N MET A 1 7.39 -15.68 -26.06
CA MET A 1 7.01 -17.10 -26.21
C MET A 1 5.66 -17.23 -25.54
N VAL A 2 4.63 -17.58 -26.29
CA VAL A 2 3.28 -17.81 -25.76
C VAL A 2 3.31 -19.21 -25.13
N THR A 3 3.39 -19.28 -23.80
CA THR A 3 3.22 -20.53 -23.08
C THR A 3 1.73 -20.87 -23.13
N THR A 4 1.39 -21.94 -23.85
CA THR A 4 0.19 -22.73 -23.56
C THR A 4 0.12 -22.94 -22.05
N CYS A 5 -1.07 -22.92 -21.43
CA CYS A 5 -1.23 -23.38 -20.04
C CYS A 5 -0.39 -24.66 -19.89
N PRO A 6 0.58 -24.72 -18.95
CA PRO A 6 1.54 -25.81 -18.92
C PRO A 6 0.77 -27.12 -18.97
N LEU A 7 0.90 -27.81 -20.09
CA LEU A 7 0.46 -29.18 -20.31
C LEU A 7 1.31 -30.07 -19.41
N MET A 8 1.12 -29.96 -18.09
CA MET A 8 1.70 -30.82 -17.07
C MET A 8 1.06 -30.62 -15.68
N VAL A 9 -0.22 -30.20 -15.62
CA VAL A 9 -1.07 -30.56 -14.48
C VAL A 9 -1.43 -32.04 -14.65
N LEU A 10 -0.95 -32.89 -13.73
CA LEU A 10 -1.36 -34.30 -13.64
C LEU A 10 -2.83 -34.37 -13.21
N GLU A 11 -3.71 -34.22 -14.19
CA GLU A 11 -5.15 -34.47 -14.24
C GLU A 11 -6.01 -33.75 -13.19
N ALA A 12 -6.67 -32.65 -13.61
CA ALA A 12 -7.93 -32.25 -13.00
C ALA A 12 -9.02 -33.25 -13.41
N PHE A 13 -9.46 -34.11 -12.48
CA PHE A 13 -10.51 -35.08 -12.76
C PHE A 13 -11.89 -34.41 -12.70
N TRP A 14 -12.52 -34.28 -13.85
CA TRP A 14 -13.86 -33.71 -14.06
C TRP A 14 -14.94 -34.28 -13.13
N LEU A 15 -15.77 -33.41 -12.55
CA LEU A 15 -17.09 -33.78 -12.03
C LEU A 15 -18.12 -33.74 -13.17
N MET A 16 -18.01 -34.64 -14.15
CA MET A 16 -19.06 -34.86 -15.15
C MET A 16 -20.12 -35.83 -14.57
N PRO A 17 -21.44 -35.56 -14.73
CA PRO A 17 -22.50 -36.43 -14.21
C PRO A 17 -22.63 -37.81 -14.89
N PHE A 18 -21.75 -38.16 -15.83
CA PHE A 18 -21.81 -39.39 -16.64
C PHE A 18 -20.58 -40.32 -16.54
N PHE A 19 -19.60 -40.03 -15.68
CA PHE A 19 -18.53 -40.99 -15.36
C PHE A 19 -18.76 -41.64 -13.99
N PRO A 20 -18.42 -42.93 -13.80
CA PRO A 20 -18.49 -43.57 -12.49
C PRO A 20 -17.62 -42.78 -11.50
N ARG A 21 -18.20 -42.41 -10.34
CA ARG A 21 -17.49 -41.75 -9.24
C ARG A 21 -16.27 -42.58 -8.83
N THR A 22 -15.10 -42.23 -9.34
CA THR A 22 -13.83 -42.71 -8.82
C THR A 22 -13.40 -41.82 -7.65
N HIS A 23 -12.53 -42.34 -6.78
CA HIS A 23 -12.04 -41.63 -5.59
C HIS A 23 -11.14 -40.42 -5.88
N ARG A 24 -10.97 -40.03 -7.15
CA ARG A 24 -10.11 -38.92 -7.60
C ARG A 24 -10.88 -37.74 -8.22
N ALA A 25 -12.19 -37.86 -8.39
CA ALA A 25 -12.99 -36.81 -9.03
C ALA A 25 -13.01 -35.54 -8.18
N GLY A 26 -12.52 -34.43 -8.74
CA GLY A 26 -12.41 -33.13 -8.07
C GLY A 26 -11.05 -32.82 -7.43
N ASP A 27 -10.07 -33.71 -7.52
CA ASP A 27 -8.70 -33.43 -7.06
C ASP A 27 -7.99 -32.46 -8.02
N ILE A 28 -7.21 -31.53 -7.46
CA ILE A 28 -6.33 -30.63 -8.20
C ILE A 28 -4.91 -30.82 -7.68
N HIS A 29 -3.98 -31.07 -8.59
CA HIS A 29 -2.56 -31.18 -8.27
C HIS A 29 -1.80 -30.03 -8.92
N PHE A 30 -1.05 -29.30 -8.12
CA PHE A 30 -0.16 -28.24 -8.60
C PHE A 30 1.24 -28.81 -8.75
N ASP A 31 1.87 -28.60 -9.92
CA ASP A 31 3.24 -29.04 -10.17
C ASP A 31 4.20 -28.31 -9.21
N TYR A 32 5.03 -29.05 -8.48
CA TYR A 32 5.97 -28.47 -7.54
C TYR A 32 7.13 -27.75 -8.23
N ASP A 33 7.45 -28.09 -9.48
CA ASP A 33 8.58 -27.52 -10.23
C ASP A 33 8.25 -26.14 -10.83
N GLU A 34 6.98 -25.70 -10.76
CA GLU A 34 6.56 -24.37 -11.18
C GLU A 34 6.99 -23.28 -10.19
N SER A 35 7.37 -22.12 -10.72
CA SER A 35 7.74 -20.96 -9.91
C SER A 35 6.49 -20.21 -9.43
N TRP A 36 5.78 -20.79 -8.46
CA TRP A 36 4.54 -20.25 -7.93
C TRP A 36 4.73 -18.86 -7.29
N THR A 37 3.89 -17.91 -7.71
CA THR A 37 3.81 -16.57 -7.15
C THR A 37 2.37 -16.25 -6.72
N VAL A 38 2.18 -15.17 -5.97
CA VAL A 38 0.85 -14.65 -5.62
C VAL A 38 0.85 -13.13 -5.84
N GLY A 39 -0.08 -12.66 -6.66
CA GLY A 39 -0.31 -11.25 -6.98
C GLY A 39 0.75 -10.59 -7.87
N ASN A 40 1.53 -11.36 -8.65
CA ASN A 40 2.56 -10.79 -9.55
C ASN A 40 2.85 -11.68 -10.77
N SER A 41 3.42 -11.06 -11.81
CA SER A 41 3.72 -11.71 -13.10
C SER A 41 5.15 -12.27 -13.21
N MET A 42 5.91 -12.40 -12.11
CA MET A 42 7.29 -12.91 -12.12
C MET A 42 7.38 -14.43 -12.18
N GLY A 43 6.24 -15.11 -12.17
CA GLY A 43 6.10 -16.55 -12.24
C GLY A 43 4.65 -16.90 -12.51
N THR A 44 4.28 -18.12 -12.15
CA THR A 44 2.92 -18.64 -12.34
C THR A 44 2.09 -18.27 -11.12
N ASP A 45 1.10 -17.39 -11.29
CA ASP A 45 0.27 -16.93 -10.19
C ASP A 45 -0.65 -18.06 -9.72
N LEU A 46 -0.43 -18.52 -8.50
CA LEU A 46 -1.13 -19.67 -7.93
C LEU A 46 -2.64 -19.40 -7.81
N LEU A 47 -3.04 -18.16 -7.52
CA LEU A 47 -4.46 -17.82 -7.39
C LEU A 47 -5.17 -17.87 -8.75
N GLN A 48 -4.53 -17.36 -9.80
CA GLN A 48 -5.02 -17.40 -11.18
C GLN A 48 -5.16 -18.84 -11.68
N VAL A 49 -4.14 -19.67 -11.48
CA VAL A 49 -4.17 -21.09 -11.90
C VAL A 49 -5.18 -21.87 -11.06
N ALA A 50 -5.20 -21.70 -9.74
CA ALA A 50 -6.17 -22.38 -8.90
C ALA A 50 -7.62 -22.03 -9.28
N ALA A 51 -7.91 -20.76 -9.60
CA ALA A 51 -9.24 -20.36 -10.07
C ALA A 51 -9.63 -21.04 -11.39
N HIS A 52 -8.70 -21.20 -12.32
CA HIS A 52 -8.89 -21.95 -13.56
C HIS A 52 -9.20 -23.42 -13.29
N GLU A 53 -8.38 -24.09 -12.48
CA GLU A 53 -8.56 -25.50 -12.14
C GLU A 53 -9.85 -25.75 -11.33
N PHE A 54 -10.22 -24.85 -10.43
CA PHE A 54 -11.51 -24.91 -9.75
C PHE A 54 -12.67 -24.80 -10.73
N GLY A 55 -12.53 -24.01 -11.80
CA GLY A 55 -13.52 -23.98 -12.88
C GLY A 55 -13.69 -25.36 -13.53
N HIS A 56 -12.61 -26.07 -13.81
CA HIS A 56 -12.66 -27.44 -14.32
C HIS A 56 -13.30 -28.43 -13.34
N VAL A 57 -12.95 -28.34 -12.05
CA VAL A 57 -13.58 -29.15 -10.99
C VAL A 57 -15.08 -28.89 -10.92
N LEU A 58 -15.50 -27.64 -11.10
CA LEU A 58 -16.90 -27.23 -11.15
C LEU A 58 -17.57 -27.51 -12.51
N GLY A 59 -16.87 -28.11 -13.47
CA GLY A 59 -17.44 -28.57 -14.74
C GLY A 59 -17.38 -27.56 -15.89
N LEU A 60 -16.69 -26.42 -15.73
CA LEU A 60 -16.39 -25.51 -16.83
C LEU A 60 -15.30 -26.08 -17.73
N GLN A 61 -15.47 -25.90 -19.05
CA GLN A 61 -14.45 -26.22 -20.04
C GLN A 61 -13.66 -24.97 -20.41
N HIS A 62 -12.59 -25.14 -21.18
CA HIS A 62 -11.84 -24.03 -21.71
C HIS A 62 -12.72 -23.08 -22.52
N SER A 63 -12.52 -21.78 -22.29
CA SER A 63 -13.13 -20.71 -23.08
C SER A 63 -12.15 -20.16 -24.11
N LEU A 64 -12.66 -19.78 -25.28
CA LEU A 64 -11.88 -19.05 -26.29
C LEU A 64 -11.95 -17.54 -26.12
N VAL A 65 -12.66 -17.05 -25.09
CA VAL A 65 -12.75 -15.62 -24.79
C VAL A 65 -11.43 -15.14 -24.18
N ASP A 66 -10.82 -14.16 -24.83
CA ASP A 66 -9.59 -13.53 -24.33
C ASP A 66 -9.85 -12.88 -22.96
N GLY A 67 -9.03 -13.23 -21.97
CA GLY A 67 -9.14 -12.73 -20.60
C GLY A 67 -10.14 -13.48 -19.72
N ALA A 68 -10.79 -14.53 -20.21
CA ALA A 68 -11.54 -15.46 -19.36
C ALA A 68 -10.59 -16.25 -18.45
N VAL A 69 -10.99 -16.50 -17.21
CA VAL A 69 -10.22 -17.35 -16.29
C VAL A 69 -10.11 -18.76 -16.87
N MET A 70 -11.15 -19.25 -17.55
CA MET A 70 -11.13 -20.54 -18.24
C MET A 70 -10.37 -20.54 -19.58
N SER A 71 -9.60 -19.51 -19.93
CA SER A 71 -8.81 -19.53 -21.16
C SER A 71 -7.72 -20.62 -21.12
N PRO A 72 -7.51 -21.40 -22.20
CA PRO A 72 -6.47 -22.45 -22.25
C PRO A 72 -5.04 -21.89 -22.26
N PHE A 73 -4.89 -20.57 -22.32
CA PHE A 73 -3.60 -19.90 -22.26
C PHE A 73 -3.51 -19.13 -20.96
N TYR A 74 -2.43 -19.35 -20.21
CA TYR A 74 -2.18 -18.59 -19.00
C TYR A 74 -2.06 -17.10 -19.32
N SER A 75 -2.95 -16.31 -18.73
CA SER A 75 -2.92 -14.85 -18.78
C SER A 75 -2.99 -14.33 -17.36
N PHE A 76 -2.00 -13.54 -16.99
CA PHE A 76 -1.94 -12.95 -15.66
C PHE A 76 -2.94 -11.79 -15.55
N SER A 77 -3.87 -11.87 -14.59
CA SER A 77 -4.80 -10.80 -14.27
C SER A 77 -4.78 -10.53 -12.76
N TYR A 78 -4.54 -9.26 -12.37
CA TYR A 78 -4.57 -8.85 -10.98
C TYR A 78 -5.24 -7.47 -10.80
N PRO A 79 -6.24 -7.35 -9.90
CA PRO A 79 -6.84 -8.42 -9.12
C PRO A 79 -7.53 -9.48 -10.01
N LEU A 80 -7.57 -10.73 -9.55
CA LEU A 80 -8.28 -11.79 -10.25
C LEU A 80 -9.74 -11.36 -10.45
N GLY A 81 -10.21 -11.37 -11.70
CA GLY A 81 -11.58 -11.05 -12.05
C GLY A 81 -12.16 -12.12 -12.96
N LEU A 82 -13.38 -12.57 -12.66
CA LEU A 82 -14.13 -13.46 -13.54
C LEU A 82 -14.68 -12.66 -14.73
N SER A 83 -14.46 -13.15 -15.94
CA SER A 83 -15.09 -12.60 -17.13
C SER A 83 -16.60 -12.86 -17.09
N ASP A 84 -17.36 -12.13 -17.91
CA ASP A 84 -18.80 -12.39 -18.02
C ASP A 84 -19.08 -13.76 -18.64
N ASP A 85 -18.15 -14.32 -19.42
CA ASP A 85 -18.21 -15.69 -19.93
C ASP A 85 -18.09 -16.72 -18.81
N ASP A 86 -17.09 -16.55 -17.91
CA ASP A 86 -16.91 -17.42 -16.74
C ASP A 86 -18.15 -17.40 -15.82
N LYS A 87 -18.71 -16.19 -15.58
CA LYS A 87 -19.93 -16.01 -14.77
C LYS A 87 -21.14 -16.68 -15.42
N GLN A 88 -21.33 -16.51 -16.73
CA GLN A 88 -22.44 -17.12 -17.45
C GLN A 88 -22.30 -18.64 -17.48
N GLY A 89 -21.09 -19.15 -17.72
CA GLY A 89 -20.80 -20.59 -17.73
C GLY A 89 -21.13 -21.24 -16.39
N ILE A 90 -20.66 -20.68 -15.27
CA ILE A 90 -20.91 -21.29 -13.96
C ILE A 90 -22.38 -21.18 -13.54
N GLN A 91 -23.03 -20.06 -13.87
CA GLN A 91 -24.45 -19.86 -13.60
C GLN A 91 -25.34 -20.71 -14.51
N HIS A 92 -24.86 -21.13 -15.68
CA HIS A 92 -25.58 -22.09 -16.52
C HIS A 92 -25.64 -23.47 -15.86
N LEU A 93 -24.56 -23.89 -15.19
CA LEU A 93 -24.49 -25.18 -14.50
C LEU A 93 -25.24 -25.18 -13.16
N TYR A 94 -25.10 -24.12 -12.37
CA TYR A 94 -25.57 -24.09 -10.98
C TYR A 94 -26.70 -23.07 -10.71
N GLY A 95 -27.08 -22.30 -11.71
CA GLY A 95 -28.03 -21.20 -11.60
C GLY A 95 -27.39 -19.88 -11.14
N PRO A 96 -28.10 -18.75 -11.27
CA PRO A 96 -27.67 -17.48 -10.71
C PRO A 96 -27.64 -17.54 -9.17
N PRO A 97 -26.83 -16.71 -8.51
CA PRO A 97 -26.75 -16.67 -7.04
C PRO A 97 -28.15 -16.45 -6.43
N ARG A 98 -28.66 -17.41 -5.65
CA ARG A 98 -30.04 -17.39 -5.12
C ARG A 98 -30.26 -16.36 -3.99
N LYS A 99 -29.21 -15.70 -3.51
CA LYS A 99 -29.20 -14.55 -2.59
C LYS A 99 -27.97 -13.69 -2.89
N ALA A 100 -28.00 -12.39 -2.54
CA ALA A 100 -26.76 -11.65 -2.29
C ALA A 100 -25.86 -12.52 -1.39
N PRO A 101 -24.52 -12.54 -1.63
CA PRO A 101 -23.64 -13.54 -1.04
C PRO A 101 -23.97 -13.74 0.44
N PRO A 102 -24.30 -14.97 0.87
CA PRO A 102 -24.55 -15.21 2.27
C PRO A 102 -23.30 -14.78 3.03
N VAL A 103 -23.47 -13.96 4.07
CA VAL A 103 -22.44 -13.80 5.10
C VAL A 103 -22.28 -15.19 5.71
N ILE A 104 -21.18 -15.86 5.37
CA ILE A 104 -20.86 -17.18 5.90
C ILE A 104 -20.30 -16.95 7.31
N THR A 105 -21.17 -16.94 8.32
CA THR A 105 -20.79 -16.75 9.74
C THR A 105 -20.08 -17.96 10.38
N GLU A 106 -19.40 -18.80 9.60
CA GLU A 106 -18.42 -19.78 10.10
C GLU A 106 -17.27 -19.92 9.10
N THR A 107 -16.53 -18.84 8.92
CA THR A 107 -15.10 -18.94 8.60
C THR A 107 -14.35 -18.12 9.64
N ASN A 108 -13.08 -18.44 9.89
CA ASN A 108 -12.17 -17.52 10.59
C ASN A 108 -12.01 -16.26 9.72
N GLU A 109 -13.04 -15.40 9.71
CA GLU A 109 -13.07 -14.14 9.00
C GLU A 109 -12.06 -13.22 9.68
N ILE A 110 -10.80 -13.30 9.23
CA ILE A 110 -9.93 -12.14 9.27
C ILE A 110 -10.60 -11.16 8.30
N GLU A 111 -11.21 -10.13 8.89
CA GLU A 111 -11.85 -8.98 8.26
C GLU A 111 -11.21 -8.60 6.93
N ASN A 112 -12.01 -8.08 6.00
CA ASN A 112 -11.55 -7.36 4.80
C ASN A 112 -10.31 -6.49 5.10
N THR A 113 -9.11 -7.05 4.86
CA THR A 113 -7.82 -6.59 5.45
C THR A 113 -7.15 -5.44 4.70
N VAL A 114 -7.77 -4.96 3.63
CA VAL A 114 -7.22 -3.89 2.79
C VAL A 114 -7.68 -2.54 3.35
N PRO A 115 -6.77 -1.64 3.78
CA PRO A 115 -7.15 -0.32 4.30
C PRO A 115 -7.89 0.51 3.25
N ASP A 116 -8.91 1.26 3.66
CA ASP A 116 -9.60 2.23 2.79
C ASP A 116 -8.76 3.52 2.72
N PRO A 117 -8.22 3.91 1.54
CA PRO A 117 -7.41 5.13 1.40
C PRO A 117 -8.17 6.42 1.73
N CYS A 118 -9.50 6.40 1.73
CA CYS A 118 -10.34 7.54 2.11
C CYS A 118 -10.50 7.71 3.62
N ARG A 119 -10.21 6.66 4.41
CA ARG A 119 -10.53 6.59 5.84
C ARG A 119 -9.34 6.15 6.70
N THR A 120 -8.14 6.19 6.16
CA THR A 120 -6.90 5.77 6.83
C THR A 120 -5.86 6.89 6.83
N ASN A 121 -4.93 6.82 7.79
CA ASN A 121 -3.62 7.44 7.66
C ASN A 121 -2.64 6.48 6.96
N PHE A 122 -1.41 6.94 6.74
CA PHE A 122 -0.37 6.18 6.05
C PHE A 122 0.88 6.10 6.92
N ASP A 123 1.54 4.94 6.92
CA ASP A 123 2.70 4.70 7.77
C ASP A 123 3.98 5.28 7.14
N ALA A 124 4.03 5.40 5.81
CA ALA A 124 5.10 6.09 5.10
C ALA A 124 4.60 6.57 3.73
N VAL A 125 5.25 7.59 3.18
CA VAL A 125 5.01 8.08 1.83
C VAL A 125 6.34 8.50 1.22
N SER A 126 6.59 8.09 -0.03
CA SER A 126 7.81 8.48 -0.74
C SER A 126 7.56 8.64 -2.23
N MET A 127 8.30 9.57 -2.83
CA MET A 127 8.55 9.55 -4.27
C MET A 127 9.61 8.49 -4.56
N ILE A 128 9.33 7.57 -5.46
CA ILE A 128 10.25 6.51 -5.90
C ILE A 128 10.18 6.48 -7.42
N ARG A 129 11.31 6.71 -8.10
CA ARG A 129 11.43 6.76 -9.57
C ARG A 129 10.41 7.69 -10.25
N GLY A 130 10.13 8.82 -9.60
CA GLY A 130 9.21 9.85 -10.12
C GLY A 130 7.73 9.55 -9.91
N GLU A 131 7.38 8.51 -9.15
CA GLU A 131 6.00 8.16 -8.81
C GLU A 131 5.81 8.17 -7.30
N LEU A 132 4.60 8.51 -6.87
CA LEU A 132 4.29 8.67 -5.46
C LEU A 132 3.72 7.36 -4.91
N PHE A 133 4.31 6.88 -3.82
CA PHE A 133 3.90 5.66 -3.14
C PHE A 133 3.43 5.97 -1.73
N PHE A 134 2.22 5.54 -1.39
CA PHE A 134 1.66 5.59 -0.04
C PHE A 134 1.64 4.19 0.56
N PHE A 135 2.17 4.03 1.77
CA PHE A 135 2.30 2.74 2.45
C PHE A 135 1.36 2.68 3.65
N LYS A 136 0.66 1.56 3.80
CA LYS A 136 -0.14 1.27 5.00
C LYS A 136 -0.16 -0.23 5.26
N SER A 137 0.31 -0.64 6.43
CA SER A 137 0.53 -2.04 6.74
C SER A 137 1.35 -2.69 5.61
N ARG A 138 0.90 -3.84 5.08
CA ARG A 138 1.59 -4.54 3.99
C ARG A 138 1.24 -4.03 2.60
N TYR A 139 0.40 -3.02 2.50
CA TYR A 139 -0.15 -2.50 1.26
C TYR A 139 0.52 -1.20 0.85
N VAL A 140 0.54 -0.99 -0.45
CA VAL A 140 1.02 0.23 -1.07
C VAL A 140 0.04 0.69 -2.15
N TRP A 141 -0.14 2.00 -2.29
CA TRP A 141 -0.81 2.66 -3.41
C TRP A 141 0.23 3.37 -4.25
N ARG A 142 0.09 3.32 -5.57
CA ARG A 142 0.98 3.98 -6.52
C ARG A 142 0.21 5.03 -7.30
N ILE A 143 0.69 6.27 -7.24
CA ILE A 143 0.11 7.41 -7.95
C ILE A 143 1.13 7.93 -8.95
N ARG A 144 0.73 7.97 -10.21
CA ARG A 144 1.53 8.50 -11.31
C ARG A 144 0.78 9.65 -11.94
N GLU A 145 1.44 10.80 -12.08
CA GLU A 145 0.85 12.02 -12.67
C GLU A 145 -0.49 12.42 -12.01
N GLY A 146 -0.56 12.28 -10.67
CA GLY A 146 -1.75 12.61 -9.89
C GLY A 146 -2.91 11.60 -10.01
N ARG A 147 -2.70 10.44 -10.65
CA ARG A 147 -3.72 9.40 -10.79
C ARG A 147 -3.32 8.11 -10.11
N LEU A 148 -4.23 7.57 -9.29
CA LEU A 148 -4.09 6.23 -8.72
C LEU A 148 -4.02 5.19 -9.86
N GLN A 149 -3.00 4.34 -9.81
CA GLN A 149 -2.80 3.32 -10.83
C GLN A 149 -3.74 2.12 -10.63
N VAL A 150 -4.15 1.49 -11.74
CA VAL A 150 -4.99 0.29 -11.74
C VAL A 150 -4.25 -0.86 -11.06
N GLY A 151 -4.98 -1.68 -10.29
CA GLY A 151 -4.39 -2.81 -9.55
C GLY A 151 -3.70 -2.42 -8.24
N TYR A 152 -4.07 -1.26 -7.68
CA TYR A 152 -3.68 -0.79 -6.35
C TYR A 152 -4.91 -0.58 -5.45
N PRO A 153 -4.81 -0.82 -4.14
CA PRO A 153 -3.60 -1.19 -3.41
C PRO A 153 -3.06 -2.58 -3.77
N ALA A 154 -1.76 -2.75 -3.61
CA ALA A 154 -1.06 -4.01 -3.81
C ALA A 154 -0.12 -4.29 -2.65
N LEU A 155 0.35 -5.53 -2.52
CA LEU A 155 1.35 -5.87 -1.53
C LEU A 155 2.68 -5.14 -1.82
N ALA A 156 3.29 -4.54 -0.81
CA ALA A 156 4.60 -3.89 -0.93
C ALA A 156 5.68 -4.89 -1.42
N THR A 157 5.55 -6.16 -1.04
CA THR A 157 6.45 -7.25 -1.48
C THR A 157 6.43 -7.50 -2.98
N ARG A 158 5.43 -6.98 -3.73
CA ARG A 158 5.39 -7.02 -5.20
C ARG A 158 6.48 -6.15 -5.81
N HIS A 159 6.81 -5.04 -5.15
CA HIS A 159 7.82 -4.08 -5.60
C HIS A 159 9.17 -4.28 -4.92
N TRP A 160 9.16 -4.67 -3.64
CA TRP A 160 10.37 -4.83 -2.84
C TRP A 160 10.37 -6.21 -2.18
N ARG A 161 10.97 -7.21 -2.86
CA ARG A 161 10.96 -8.59 -2.37
C ARG A 161 11.71 -8.71 -1.04
N GLY A 162 11.00 -9.07 0.03
CA GLY A 162 11.56 -9.18 1.37
C GLY A 162 11.59 -7.86 2.16
N ILE A 163 10.85 -6.84 1.71
CA ILE A 163 10.46 -5.70 2.56
C ILE A 163 9.61 -6.20 3.74
N PRO A 164 9.73 -5.60 4.93
CA PRO A 164 8.84 -5.93 6.04
C PRO A 164 7.37 -5.63 5.74
N ASN A 165 6.48 -6.26 6.52
CA ASN A 165 5.03 -6.14 6.36
C ASN A 165 4.48 -4.78 6.80
N ASN A 166 5.20 -3.96 7.55
CA ASN A 166 4.93 -2.53 7.68
C ASN A 166 6.27 -1.80 7.67
N ILE A 167 6.23 -0.50 7.45
CA ILE A 167 7.39 0.38 7.50
C ILE A 167 6.97 1.66 8.21
N ASP A 168 7.91 2.31 8.89
CA ASP A 168 7.68 3.55 9.62
C ASP A 168 8.10 4.78 8.80
N ALA A 169 9.03 4.60 7.85
CA ALA A 169 9.46 5.65 6.94
C ALA A 169 10.05 5.08 5.66
N ALA A 170 10.00 5.88 4.59
CA ALA A 170 10.63 5.58 3.32
C ALA A 170 11.16 6.85 2.64
N TYR A 171 12.27 6.74 1.91
CA TYR A 171 12.69 7.76 0.94
C TYR A 171 13.52 7.12 -0.19
N GLU A 172 13.65 7.79 -1.33
CA GLU A 172 14.59 7.42 -2.40
C GLU A 172 15.84 8.31 -2.34
N ASP A 173 17.04 7.71 -2.41
CA ASP A 173 18.31 8.44 -2.43
C ASP A 173 18.69 8.97 -3.83
N LYS A 174 19.75 9.80 -3.93
CA LYS A 174 20.15 10.43 -5.21
C LYS A 174 20.61 9.43 -6.27
N THR A 175 20.96 8.21 -5.84
CA THR A 175 21.38 7.13 -6.73
C THR A 175 20.20 6.28 -7.19
N GLY A 176 18.99 6.56 -6.70
CA GLY A 176 17.77 5.84 -7.03
C GLY A 176 17.52 4.62 -6.16
N ASN A 177 18.23 4.46 -5.03
CA ASN A 177 17.94 3.39 -4.10
C ASN A 177 16.79 3.79 -3.16
N SER A 178 15.86 2.88 -2.95
CA SER A 178 14.78 3.04 -1.97
C SER A 178 15.24 2.57 -0.60
N TRP A 179 15.11 3.44 0.39
CA TRP A 179 15.40 3.17 1.79
C TRP A 179 14.09 3.00 2.56
N PHE A 180 14.00 1.94 3.35
CA PHE A 180 12.85 1.64 4.21
C PHE A 180 13.31 1.46 5.65
N PHE A 181 12.54 2.00 6.59
CA PHE A 181 12.80 1.93 8.02
C PHE A 181 11.67 1.21 8.73
N GLN A 182 12.00 0.39 9.71
CA GLN A 182 11.03 -0.28 10.58
C GLN A 182 11.69 -0.58 11.93
N GLY A 183 11.11 -0.08 13.02
CA GLY A 183 11.66 -0.26 14.36
C GLY A 183 13.08 0.29 14.47
N ASP A 184 14.02 -0.57 14.88
CA ASP A 184 15.44 -0.26 14.99
C ASP A 184 16.25 -0.65 13.73
N SER A 185 15.56 -0.99 12.64
CA SER A 185 16.15 -1.62 11.46
C SER A 185 15.84 -0.84 10.17
N TYR A 186 16.71 -0.99 9.17
CA TYR A 186 16.52 -0.45 7.82
C TYR A 186 16.87 -1.44 6.71
N TRP A 187 16.34 -1.18 5.52
CA TRP A 187 16.58 -1.93 4.29
C TRP A 187 16.87 -0.97 3.15
N VAL A 188 17.70 -1.41 2.20
CA VAL A 188 18.01 -0.63 0.99
C VAL A 188 17.77 -1.51 -0.23
N PHE A 189 17.08 -0.96 -1.22
CA PHE A 189 16.73 -1.62 -2.46
C PHE A 189 17.15 -0.79 -3.67
N ASP A 190 17.63 -1.46 -4.71
CA ASP A 190 17.76 -0.92 -6.07
C ASP A 190 16.68 -1.59 -6.92
N ALA A 191 15.66 -0.83 -7.30
CA ALA A 191 14.42 -1.38 -7.86
C ALA A 191 13.82 -2.44 -6.90
N GLU A 192 13.65 -3.64 -7.41
CA GLU A 192 13.14 -4.82 -6.70
C GLU A 192 14.24 -5.60 -6.00
N ARG A 193 15.52 -5.30 -6.30
CA ARG A 193 16.67 -6.02 -5.76
C ARG A 193 17.05 -5.43 -4.40
N LYS A 194 16.91 -6.25 -3.36
CA LYS A 194 17.43 -5.94 -2.04
C LYS A 194 18.96 -5.84 -2.07
N ILE A 195 19.50 -4.67 -1.72
CA ILE A 195 20.93 -4.44 -1.54
C ILE A 195 21.36 -4.92 -0.16
N THR A 196 20.65 -4.49 0.88
CA THR A 196 20.97 -4.82 2.27
C THR A 196 19.74 -4.78 3.18
N GLY A 197 19.88 -5.31 4.40
CA GLY A 197 18.88 -5.29 5.46
C GLY A 197 18.40 -6.67 5.92
N PRO A 198 17.70 -6.80 7.07
CA PRO A 198 17.57 -5.76 8.09
C PRO A 198 18.93 -5.40 8.67
N ASP A 199 19.26 -4.11 8.65
CA ASP A 199 20.47 -3.56 9.24
C ASP A 199 20.09 -2.62 10.38
N SER A 200 20.86 -2.61 11.46
CA SER A 200 20.53 -1.78 12.62
C SER A 200 20.77 -0.29 12.35
N LEU A 201 19.84 0.55 12.79
CA LEU A 201 19.96 2.02 12.82
C LEU A 201 21.22 2.52 13.54
N SER A 202 21.74 1.76 14.51
CA SER A 202 22.99 2.10 15.19
C SER A 202 24.18 2.16 14.23
N ARG A 203 24.15 1.43 13.10
CA ARG A 203 25.16 1.52 12.05
C ARG A 203 25.18 2.89 11.37
N LEU A 204 24.04 3.59 11.37
CA LEU A 204 23.89 4.96 10.85
C LEU A 204 24.20 6.03 11.91
N GLY A 205 24.60 5.63 13.12
CA GLY A 205 24.79 6.53 14.26
C GLY A 205 23.49 6.94 14.95
N LEU A 206 22.40 6.21 14.73
CA LEU A 206 21.10 6.45 15.35
C LEU A 206 20.83 5.44 16.46
N HIS A 207 20.72 5.92 17.70
CA HIS A 207 20.35 5.13 18.87
C HIS A 207 18.88 5.37 19.25
N VAL A 208 18.00 5.30 18.25
CA VAL A 208 16.54 5.46 18.38
C VAL A 208 15.85 4.40 17.53
N SER A 209 14.56 4.18 17.78
CA SER A 209 13.69 3.31 16.97
C SER A 209 12.53 4.11 16.38
N ASP A 210 11.82 3.48 15.43
CA ASP A 210 10.56 3.91 14.83
C ASP A 210 10.67 5.32 14.25
N ILE A 211 11.58 5.51 13.28
CA ILE A 211 11.73 6.75 12.52
C ILE A 211 10.39 7.06 11.84
N GLN A 212 9.80 8.20 12.17
CA GLN A 212 8.44 8.58 11.77
C GLN A 212 8.34 9.05 10.32
N ALA A 213 9.40 9.66 9.79
CA ALA A 213 9.42 10.10 8.41
C ALA A 213 10.86 10.22 7.93
N ALA A 214 11.06 10.03 6.64
CA ALA A 214 12.32 10.28 5.97
C ALA A 214 12.06 11.14 4.74
N LEU A 215 12.86 12.20 4.57
CA LEU A 215 12.67 13.17 3.51
C LEU A 215 14.02 13.48 2.88
N MET A 216 14.18 13.17 1.59
CA MET A 216 15.19 13.88 0.81
C MET A 216 14.59 15.19 0.31
N TRP A 217 15.22 16.30 0.67
CA TRP A 217 14.74 17.61 0.29
C TRP A 217 15.82 18.59 -0.14
N GLY A 218 15.51 19.37 -1.17
CA GLY A 218 16.35 20.40 -1.77
C GLY A 218 16.49 20.23 -3.29
N GLU A 219 17.29 21.09 -3.89
CA GLU A 219 17.58 21.06 -5.33
C GLU A 219 18.95 20.46 -5.60
N ASP A 220 19.02 19.51 -6.54
CA ASP A 220 20.23 18.93 -7.14
C ASP A 220 21.42 18.78 -6.15
N LYS A 221 22.36 19.73 -6.17
CA LYS A 221 23.58 19.70 -5.35
C LYS A 221 23.35 19.95 -3.86
N ALA A 222 22.28 20.65 -3.49
CA ALA A 222 21.95 21.02 -2.11
C ALA A 222 20.98 20.04 -1.42
N GLN A 223 20.49 19.02 -2.13
CA GLN A 223 19.62 17.99 -1.54
C GLN A 223 20.29 17.31 -0.34
N LYS A 224 19.56 17.29 0.77
CA LYS A 224 19.91 16.61 2.02
C LYS A 224 18.82 15.61 2.40
N THR A 225 19.19 14.59 3.15
CA THR A 225 18.21 13.66 3.74
C THR A 225 17.97 14.02 5.19
N TYR A 226 16.71 14.02 5.59
CA TYR A 226 16.26 14.32 6.95
C TYR A 226 15.50 13.10 7.48
N LEU A 227 15.83 12.67 8.70
CA LEU A 227 15.14 11.59 9.40
C LEU A 227 14.45 12.17 10.63
N PHE A 228 13.13 12.00 10.75
CA PHE A 228 12.31 12.64 11.77
C PHE A 228 11.88 11.66 12.87
N LYS A 229 11.88 12.14 14.11
CA LYS A 229 11.39 11.41 15.28
C LYS A 229 10.99 12.37 16.39
N SER A 230 9.76 12.23 16.89
CA SER A 230 9.25 12.81 18.14
C SER A 230 9.58 14.30 18.29
N GLY A 231 9.16 15.12 17.32
CA GLY A 231 9.41 16.58 17.34
C GLY A 231 10.87 16.98 17.08
N THR A 232 11.71 16.06 16.63
CA THR A 232 13.12 16.31 16.31
C THR A 232 13.53 15.64 14.99
N TYR A 233 14.69 16.01 14.44
CA TYR A 233 15.20 15.42 13.21
C TYR A 233 16.74 15.37 13.13
N TRP A 234 17.28 14.46 12.33
CA TRP A 234 18.71 14.39 11.99
C TRP A 234 18.92 14.68 10.51
N CYS A 235 20.04 15.32 10.19
CA CYS A 235 20.57 15.33 8.82
C CYS A 235 21.35 14.04 8.59
N PHE A 236 20.99 13.31 7.53
CA PHE A 236 21.58 12.03 7.16
C PHE A 236 22.35 12.15 5.83
N SER A 237 23.56 11.58 5.81
CA SER A 237 24.35 11.45 4.59
C SER A 237 24.29 10.00 4.10
N PRO A 238 23.60 9.73 2.98
CA PRO A 238 23.58 8.38 2.39
C PRO A 238 24.94 7.98 1.80
N LEU A 239 25.80 8.94 1.44
CA LEU A 239 27.15 8.65 0.94
C LEU A 239 28.04 8.09 2.05
N GLU A 240 27.94 8.68 3.25
CA GLU A 240 28.75 8.29 4.41
C GLU A 240 28.05 7.20 5.25
N ASN A 241 26.80 6.84 4.91
CA ASN A 241 25.93 5.95 5.68
C ASN A 241 25.86 6.31 7.17
N ARG A 242 25.74 7.60 7.49
CA ARG A 242 25.66 8.09 8.87
C ARG A 242 24.95 9.42 8.97
N VAL A 243 24.43 9.70 10.15
CA VAL A 243 23.99 11.05 10.52
C VAL A 243 25.16 12.01 10.65
N GLU A 244 24.94 13.27 10.26
CA GLU A 244 25.95 14.33 10.33
C GLU A 244 26.32 14.63 11.80
N THR A 245 25.32 14.64 12.68
CA THR A 245 25.47 14.90 14.12
C THR A 245 24.77 13.83 14.95
N ALA A 246 25.31 13.50 16.12
CA ALA A 246 24.66 12.56 17.04
C ALA A 246 23.38 13.12 17.67
N HIS A 247 23.37 14.43 17.94
CA HIS A 247 22.21 15.11 18.53
C HIS A 247 21.24 15.57 17.43
N PRO A 248 19.93 15.37 17.61
CA PRO A 248 18.94 15.87 16.66
C PRO A 248 18.73 17.38 16.80
N ARG A 249 18.16 17.96 15.75
CA ARG A 249 17.64 19.32 15.69
C ARG A 249 16.15 19.36 16.00
N SER A 250 15.66 20.53 16.42
CA SER A 250 14.25 20.74 16.75
C SER A 250 13.40 20.88 15.49
N MET A 251 12.24 20.24 15.45
CA MET A 251 11.31 20.37 14.32
C MET A 251 10.70 21.79 14.20
N GLN A 252 10.90 22.67 15.19
CA GLN A 252 10.55 24.10 15.10
C GLN A 252 11.19 24.84 13.91
N ASP A 253 12.29 24.30 13.37
CA ASP A 253 12.92 24.82 12.15
C ASP A 253 11.97 24.72 10.92
N TRP A 254 11.01 23.79 10.94
CA TRP A 254 9.98 23.58 9.91
C TRP A 254 8.66 24.26 10.31
N ARG A 255 8.65 25.59 10.20
CA ARG A 255 7.56 26.44 10.73
C ARG A 255 6.18 26.07 10.17
N GLY A 256 5.26 25.75 11.08
CA GLY A 256 3.87 25.43 10.79
C GLY A 256 3.59 23.93 10.60
N ILE A 257 4.62 23.08 10.59
CA ILE A 257 4.45 21.63 10.57
C ILE A 257 4.16 21.11 12.00
N PRO A 258 3.21 20.18 12.19
CA PRO A 258 2.95 19.56 13.49
C PRO A 258 4.14 18.75 13.99
N MET A 259 4.47 18.81 15.30
CA MET A 259 5.64 18.13 15.87
C MET A 259 5.69 16.62 15.62
N ASP A 260 4.51 15.99 15.53
CA ASP A 260 4.35 14.57 15.20
C ASP A 260 3.79 14.42 13.79
N ILE A 261 4.57 13.75 12.96
CA ILE A 261 4.25 13.45 11.56
C ILE A 261 4.32 11.94 11.33
N ASP A 262 3.60 11.47 10.32
CA ASP A 262 3.53 10.07 9.91
C ASP A 262 4.37 9.81 8.65
N ALA A 263 4.61 10.83 7.82
CA ALA A 263 5.41 10.69 6.60
C ALA A 263 5.84 12.06 6.07
N ALA A 264 6.84 12.07 5.18
CA ALA A 264 7.21 13.26 4.43
C ALA A 264 7.76 12.90 3.05
N PHE A 265 7.49 13.71 2.04
CA PHE A 265 8.08 13.54 0.70
C PHE A 265 8.26 14.89 0.00
N GLN A 266 9.17 14.98 -0.96
CA GLN A 266 9.31 16.14 -1.84
C GLN A 266 8.53 15.89 -3.14
N ASP A 267 7.73 16.87 -3.60
CA ASP A 267 7.09 16.79 -4.92
C ASP A 267 8.03 17.21 -6.07
N ARG A 268 7.57 16.98 -7.31
CA ARG A 268 8.34 17.33 -8.52
C ARG A 268 8.62 18.83 -8.69
N TYR A 269 7.98 19.69 -7.90
CA TYR A 269 8.12 21.14 -7.91
C TYR A 269 9.02 21.64 -6.77
N GLY A 270 9.59 20.74 -5.95
CA GLY A 270 10.51 21.09 -4.86
C GLY A 270 9.84 21.34 -3.52
N TYR A 271 8.51 21.28 -3.43
CA TYR A 271 7.82 21.49 -2.15
C TYR A 271 7.91 20.21 -1.31
N ALA A 272 8.19 20.37 -0.02
CA ALA A 272 8.05 19.27 0.92
C ALA A 272 6.58 19.13 1.35
N HIS A 273 6.11 17.90 1.47
CA HIS A 273 4.80 17.55 1.97
C HIS A 273 4.99 16.72 3.22
N PHE A 274 4.33 17.13 4.31
CA PHE A 274 4.37 16.43 5.59
C PHE A 274 2.97 15.92 5.91
N LEU A 275 2.86 14.68 6.36
CA LEU A 275 1.58 14.03 6.65
C LEU A 275 1.47 13.79 8.14
N SER A 276 0.26 13.93 8.68
CA SER A 276 -0.07 13.58 10.05
C SER A 276 -1.55 13.21 10.11
N GLY A 277 -1.84 11.96 10.52
CA GLY A 277 -3.17 11.39 10.44
C GLY A 277 -3.71 11.37 9.01
N MET A 278 -4.91 11.91 8.82
CA MET A 278 -5.58 11.98 7.50
C MET A 278 -5.28 13.27 6.73
N GLN A 279 -4.36 14.09 7.24
CA GLN A 279 -4.08 15.42 6.74
C GLN A 279 -2.62 15.54 6.27
N TYR A 280 -2.38 16.52 5.39
CA TYR A 280 -1.04 16.88 4.97
C TYR A 280 -0.85 18.39 4.88
N TRP A 281 0.40 18.83 5.04
CA TRP A 281 0.88 20.21 4.96
C TRP A 281 1.87 20.32 3.83
N LYS A 282 1.72 21.34 2.98
CA LYS A 282 2.69 21.67 1.94
C LYS A 282 3.59 22.80 2.41
N PHE A 283 4.89 22.57 2.36
CA PHE A 283 5.94 23.43 2.89
C PHE A 283 6.73 24.09 1.76
N ASP A 284 6.86 25.42 1.84
CA ASP A 284 7.51 26.24 0.82
C ASP A 284 9.04 26.21 0.97
N PRO A 285 9.79 25.86 -0.09
CA PRO A 285 11.25 25.78 -0.05
C PRO A 285 11.97 27.13 -0.02
N VAL A 286 11.28 28.23 -0.34
CA VAL A 286 11.83 29.58 -0.34
C VAL A 286 11.47 30.30 0.94
N GLU A 287 10.18 30.31 1.30
CA GLU A 287 9.68 31.03 2.48
C GLU A 287 9.94 30.27 3.79
N MET A 288 10.32 29.00 3.72
CA MET A 288 10.58 28.13 4.88
C MET A 288 9.40 28.10 5.86
N LYS A 289 8.19 27.98 5.33
CA LYS A 289 6.94 27.89 6.09
C LYS A 289 5.87 27.11 5.33
N VAL A 290 4.86 26.65 6.05
CA VAL A 290 3.65 26.06 5.45
C VAL A 290 2.92 27.08 4.57
N LEU A 291 2.45 26.62 3.41
CA LEU A 291 1.62 27.41 2.50
C LEU A 291 0.23 27.68 3.08
N GLU A 292 -0.34 28.84 2.76
CA GLU A 292 -1.72 29.15 3.12
C GLU A 292 -2.71 28.14 2.50
N GLY A 293 -3.77 27.82 3.24
CA GLY A 293 -4.78 26.83 2.83
C GLY A 293 -4.46 25.38 3.22
N TYR A 294 -3.41 25.16 4.03
CA TYR A 294 -3.08 23.86 4.63
C TYR A 294 -3.34 23.87 6.14
N PRO A 295 -3.67 22.71 6.76
CA PRO A 295 -3.67 21.37 6.18
C PRO A 295 -4.83 21.08 5.21
N ARG A 296 -4.64 20.06 4.37
CA ARG A 296 -5.66 19.48 3.48
C ARG A 296 -5.78 17.98 3.70
N TYR A 297 -6.87 17.37 3.22
CA TYR A 297 -7.13 15.94 3.40
C TYR A 297 -6.48 15.09 2.32
N ILE A 298 -5.74 14.07 2.74
CA ILE A 298 -5.01 13.16 1.84
C ILE A 298 -5.99 12.43 0.89
N GLY A 299 -7.06 11.87 1.45
CA GLY A 299 -8.07 11.13 0.68
C GLY A 299 -8.66 11.95 -0.46
N MET A 300 -8.93 13.24 -0.23
CA MET A 300 -9.51 14.11 -1.25
C MET A 300 -8.51 14.39 -2.39
N ASP A 301 -7.30 14.83 -2.04
CA ASP A 301 -6.37 15.37 -3.03
C ASP A 301 -5.56 14.29 -3.77
N PHE A 302 -5.35 13.13 -3.17
CA PHE A 302 -4.57 12.03 -3.76
C PHE A 302 -5.43 10.86 -4.23
N PHE A 303 -6.60 10.64 -3.62
CA PHE A 303 -7.43 9.45 -3.88
C PHE A 303 -8.83 9.78 -4.43
N GLY A 304 -9.18 11.06 -4.61
CA GLY A 304 -10.45 11.48 -5.17
C GLY A 304 -11.65 11.19 -4.27
N CYS A 305 -11.44 11.08 -2.97
CA CYS A 305 -12.46 10.76 -1.99
C CYS A 305 -13.45 11.92 -1.79
N PRO A 306 -14.71 11.64 -1.41
CA PRO A 306 -15.66 12.67 -1.02
C PRO A 306 -15.20 13.38 0.27
N LEU A 307 -15.75 14.57 0.52
CA LEU A 307 -15.52 15.31 1.76
C LEU A 307 -15.79 14.39 2.97
N PRO A 308 -14.91 14.39 3.99
CA PRO A 308 -15.19 13.70 5.24
C PRO A 308 -16.52 14.23 5.80
N ILE A 309 -17.45 13.32 6.11
CA ILE A 309 -18.67 13.70 6.83
C ILE A 309 -18.20 14.10 8.22
N ILE A 310 -18.12 15.41 8.47
CA ILE A 310 -18.00 15.94 9.82
C ILE A 310 -19.35 15.66 10.47
N ASP A 311 -19.43 14.58 11.26
CA ASP A 311 -20.58 14.37 12.13
C ASP A 311 -20.67 15.60 13.03
N LYS A 312 -21.73 16.40 12.85
CA LYS A 312 -22.04 17.61 13.63
C LYS A 312 -22.34 17.33 15.13
N ALA A 313 -21.92 16.18 15.65
CA ALA A 313 -22.16 15.75 17.01
C ALA A 313 -21.13 16.29 18.03
N GLN A 314 -20.13 17.08 17.61
CA GLN A 314 -19.13 17.66 18.53
C GLN A 314 -19.17 19.20 18.64
N GLU A 315 -20.17 19.87 18.05
CA GLU A 315 -20.31 21.34 18.16
C GLU A 315 -21.38 21.79 19.19
N GLU A 316 -22.11 20.85 19.80
CA GLU A 316 -23.05 21.12 20.91
C GLU A 316 -22.49 20.60 22.25
N SER A 317 -21.38 21.18 22.73
CA SER A 317 -21.01 21.04 24.15
C SER A 317 -20.49 22.33 24.79
N VAL A 318 -20.75 23.48 24.18
CA VAL A 318 -20.60 24.77 24.85
C VAL A 318 -21.99 25.34 25.13
N SER A 319 -22.55 24.97 26.28
CA SER A 319 -23.73 25.69 26.81
C SER A 319 -23.28 27.06 27.32
N PRO A 320 -24.00 28.15 27.05
CA PRO A 320 -23.74 29.44 27.68
C PRO A 320 -24.25 29.36 29.12
N GLN A 321 -23.34 29.20 30.09
CA GLN A 321 -23.70 29.49 31.49
C GLN A 321 -23.79 31.00 31.68
N GLU A 322 -24.97 31.41 32.14
CA GLU A 322 -25.35 32.75 32.54
C GLU A 322 -24.33 33.38 33.49
N VAL A 323 -23.74 34.50 33.09
CA VAL A 323 -23.10 35.43 34.02
C VAL A 323 -24.05 36.61 34.24
N ASN A 324 -25.05 36.41 35.09
CA ASN A 324 -25.83 37.48 35.69
C ASN A 324 -25.40 37.60 37.16
N GLY A 325 -24.65 38.65 37.49
CA GLY A 325 -24.28 38.93 38.87
C GLY A 325 -23.18 39.97 39.05
N ILE A 326 -23.36 41.19 38.53
CA ILE A 326 -22.57 42.34 38.98
C ILE A 326 -23.50 43.28 39.73
N SER A 327 -23.43 43.21 41.06
CA SER A 327 -23.94 44.18 42.01
C SER A 327 -23.22 45.52 41.87
N ARG A 328 -23.99 46.61 41.74
CA ARG A 328 -23.50 48.00 41.81
C ARG A 328 -23.14 48.35 43.26
N PRO A 329 -22.07 49.13 43.52
CA PRO A 329 -21.88 49.78 44.81
C PRO A 329 -22.61 51.14 44.85
N ASN A 330 -23.08 51.49 46.05
CA ASN A 330 -23.38 52.87 46.46
C ASN A 330 -22.08 53.59 46.85
#